data_AF-A0A4V2A686-F1
#
_entry.id   AF-A0A4V2A686-F1
#
_cell.length_a   1.000
_cell.length_b   1.000
_cell.length_c   1.000
_cell.angle_alpha   90.00
_cell.angle_beta   90.00
_cell.angle_gamma   90.00
#
_symmetry.space_group_name_H-M   'P 1'
#
loop_
_entity.id
_entity.type
_entity.pdbx_description
1 polymer ?
#
loop_
_entity_poly.entity_id
_entity_poly.type
_entity_poly.pdbx_seq_one_letter_code
_entity_poly.pdbx_strand_id
1 'polypeptide(L)' 'MRIGIFSDVHANLPAMEAVMQQLTNAQVDQVYCLGDLIGHHIWPNEVISMVRSAFIPTMLAGTLIDIHQR' A
#
# COMPACT_ATOMS: atom_id res chain seq x y z
N MET A 1 -19.45 7.01 -5.08
CA MET A 1 -18.48 6.49 -4.10
C MET A 1 -17.74 5.32 -4.74
N ARG A 2 -16.45 5.47 -4.97
CA ARG A 2 -15.52 4.48 -5.53
C ARG A 2 -14.47 4.15 -4.49
N ILE A 3 -14.28 2.85 -4.24
CA ILE A 3 -13.31 2.37 -3.27
C ILE A 3 -12.24 1.58 -4.03
N GLY A 4 -10.98 1.94 -3.81
CA GLY A 4 -9.83 1.19 -4.27
C GLY A 4 -9.34 0.22 -3.19
N ILE A 5 -9.04 -1.00 -3.59
CA ILE A 5 -8.51 -2.04 -2.69
C ILE A 5 -7.31 -2.70 -3.37
N PHE A 6 -6.22 -2.88 -2.63
CA PHE A 6 -5.04 -3.62 -3.11
C PHE A 6 -4.38 -4.41 -1.97
N SER A 7 -3.49 -5.33 -2.32
CA SER A 7 -2.76 -6.21 -1.39
C SER A 7 -1.46 -6.72 -2.02
N ASP A 8 -0.65 -7.45 -1.27
CA ASP A 8 0.46 -8.28 -1.78
C ASP A 8 1.48 -7.49 -2.62
N VAL A 9 1.88 -6.32 -2.12
CA VAL A 9 2.89 -5.48 -2.79
C VAL A 9 4.27 -6.11 -2.70
N HIS A 10 4.58 -6.80 -1.60
CA HIS A 10 5.87 -7.47 -1.36
C HIS A 10 7.09 -6.59 -1.71
N ALA A 11 7.15 -5.37 -1.18
CA ALA A 11 8.24 -4.41 -1.42
C ALA A 11 8.49 -4.09 -2.91
N ASN A 12 7.52 -4.32 -3.80
CA ASN A 12 7.60 -4.01 -5.23
C ASN A 12 7.19 -2.55 -5.48
N LEU A 13 8.15 -1.63 -5.34
CA LEU A 13 7.91 -0.19 -5.52
C LEU A 13 7.33 0.15 -6.92
N PRO A 14 7.86 -0.36 -8.05
CA PRO A 14 7.26 -0.08 -9.36
C PRO A 14 5.79 -0.52 -9.49
N ALA A 15 5.43 -1.66 -8.91
CA ALA A 15 4.04 -2.11 -8.90
C ALA A 15 3.16 -1.20 -8.03
N MET A 16 3.65 -0.79 -6.86
CA MET A 16 2.95 0.14 -5.98
C MET A 16 2.70 1.49 -6.66
N GLU A 17 3.70 2.06 -7.33
CA GLU A 17 3.58 3.31 -8.09
C GLU A 17 2.51 3.21 -9.19
N ALA A 18 2.50 2.09 -9.93
CA ALA A 18 1.50 1.83 -10.96
C ALA A 18 0.08 1.75 -10.37
N VAL A 19 -0.10 1.06 -9.24
CA VAL A 19 -1.39 0.98 -8.53
C VAL A 19 -1.84 2.36 -8.09
N MET A 20 -0.97 3.15 -7.46
CA MET A 20 -1.30 4.50 -7.00
C MET A 20 -1.69 5.43 -8.16
N GLN A 21 -1.01 5.32 -9.30
CA GLN A 21 -1.37 6.05 -10.50
C GLN A 21 -2.75 5.65 -11.03
N GLN A 22 -3.07 4.35 -11.06
CA GLN A 22 -4.38 3.85 -11.48
C GLN A 22 -5.50 4.32 -10.54
N LEU A 23 -5.28 4.25 -9.23
CA LEU A 23 -6.22 4.74 -8.22
C LEU A 23 -6.50 6.25 -8.41
N THR A 24 -5.43 7.03 -8.63
CA THR A 24 -5.54 8.48 -8.90
C THR A 24 -6.34 8.75 -10.17
N ASN A 25 -6.01 8.07 -11.27
CA ASN A 25 -6.71 8.22 -12.55
C ASN A 25 -8.19 7.80 -12.47
N ALA A 26 -8.50 6.79 -11.66
CA ALA A 26 -9.86 6.31 -11.43
C ALA A 26 -10.68 7.23 -10.51
N GLN A 27 -10.06 8.25 -9.91
CA GLN A 27 -10.67 9.18 -8.96
C GLN A 27 -11.40 8.43 -7.85
N VAL A 28 -10.71 7.47 -7.21
CA VAL A 28 -11.28 6.76 -6.06
C VAL A 28 -11.43 7.70 -4.86
N ASP A 29 -12.54 7.54 -4.13
CA ASP A 29 -12.85 8.36 -2.96
C ASP A 29 -12.11 7.85 -1.71
N GLN A 30 -11.87 6.53 -1.64
CA GLN A 30 -11.18 5.87 -0.52
C GLN A 30 -10.30 4.73 -1.03
N VAL A 31 -9.19 4.49 -0.33
CA VAL A 31 -8.22 3.44 -0.65
C VAL A 31 -7.96 2.62 0.60
N TYR A 32 -7.93 1.28 0.47
CA TYR A 32 -7.60 0.36 1.53
C TYR A 32 -6.54 -0.64 1.06
N CYS A 33 -5.62 -1.01 1.96
CA CYS A 33 -4.68 -2.10 1.74
C CYS A 33 -5.04 -3.31 2.61
N LEU A 34 -5.02 -4.52 2.05
CA LEU A 34 -5.33 -5.74 2.81
C LEU A 34 -4.11 -6.37 3.49
N GLY A 35 -2.89 -5.90 3.20
CA GLY A 35 -1.65 -6.35 3.83
C GLY A 35 -0.59 -6.83 2.83
N ASP A 36 0.41 -7.57 3.35
CA ASP A 36 1.57 -8.10 2.61
C ASP A 36 2.35 -7.05 1.79
N LEU A 37 2.69 -5.95 2.48
CA LEU A 37 3.46 -4.85 1.91
C LEU A 37 4.96 -5.14 1.78
N ILE A 38 5.50 -6.08 2.56
CA ILE A 38 6.95 -6.40 2.58
C ILE A 38 7.20 -7.86 2.20
N GLY A 39 8.48 -8.20 2.07
CA GLY A 39 8.95 -9.51 1.61
C GLY A 39 9.39 -9.46 0.15
N HIS A 40 10.14 -10.48 -0.29
CA HIS A 40 10.63 -10.75 -1.65
C HIS A 40 11.44 -9.68 -2.42
N HIS A 41 11.06 -8.40 -2.41
CA HIS A 41 11.74 -7.33 -3.16
C HIS A 41 12.47 -6.32 -2.27
N ILE A 42 13.19 -5.38 -2.90
CA ILE A 42 14.25 -4.58 -2.27
C ILE A 42 13.82 -3.20 -1.76
N TRP A 43 12.55 -2.81 -1.91
CA TRP A 43 12.05 -1.47 -1.53
C TRP A 43 11.01 -1.48 -0.38
N PRO A 44 11.26 -2.17 0.75
CA PRO A 44 10.28 -2.23 1.83
C PRO A 44 10.02 -0.86 2.44
N ASN A 45 11.06 -0.04 2.61
CA ASN A 45 10.96 1.27 3.26
C ASN A 45 10.17 2.27 2.40
N GLU A 46 10.39 2.26 1.09
CA GLU A 46 9.72 3.13 0.14
C GLU A 46 8.23 2.79 0.04
N VAL A 47 7.90 1.49 -0.03
CA VAL A 47 6.50 1.03 -0.01
C VAL A 47 5.81 1.43 1.30
N ILE A 48 6.44 1.18 2.46
CA ILE A 48 5.90 1.59 3.76
C ILE A 48 5.72 3.11 3.83
N SER A 49 6.71 3.87 3.38
CA SER A 49 6.67 5.34 3.37
C SER A 49 5.51 5.86 2.52
N MET A 50 5.26 5.25 1.36
CA MET A 50 4.15 5.62 0.48
C MET A 50 2.79 5.35 1.13
N VAL A 51 2.61 4.17 1.72
CA VAL A 51 1.37 3.80 2.43
C VAL A 51 1.10 4.75 3.61
N ARG A 52 2.13 5.05 4.41
CA ARG A 52 2.04 5.99 5.54
C ARG A 52 1.72 7.42 5.08
N SER A 53 2.42 7.91 4.07
CA SER A 53 2.25 9.28 3.56
C SER A 53 0.89 9.50 2.91
N ALA A 54 0.33 8.46 2.30
CA ALA A 54 -1.01 8.48 1.71
C ALA A 54 -2.13 8.19 2.73
N PHE A 55 -1.81 7.98 4.01
CA PHE A 55 -2.76 7.62 5.08
C PHE A 55 -3.67 6.43 4.73
N ILE A 56 -3.14 5.45 3.98
CA ILE A 56 -3.92 4.28 3.53
C ILE A 56 -4.14 3.34 4.72
N PRO A 57 -5.40 3.13 5.15
CA PRO A 57 -5.69 2.14 6.17
C PRO A 57 -5.29 0.75 5.64
N THR A 58 -4.44 0.07 6.41
CA THR A 58 -3.89 -1.23 6.02
C THR A 58 -4.30 -2.27 7.06
N MET A 59 -4.91 -3.37 6.61
CA MET A 59 -5.10 -4.53 7.46
C MET A 59 -3.79 -5.29 7.61
N LEU A 60 -3.53 -5.75 8.83
CA LEU A 60 -2.34 -6.54 9.13
C LEU A 60 -2.56 -7.96 8.60
N ALA A 61 -1.86 -8.34 7.53
CA ALA A 61 -1.86 -9.70 6.99
C ALA A 61 -0.44 -10.11 6.56
N GLY A 62 -0.08 -11.36 6.87
CA GLY A 62 1.08 -12.12 6.37
C GLY A 62 2.47 -11.68 6.84
N THR A 63 2.80 -10.39 6.79
CA THR A 63 4.10 -9.85 7.21
C THR A 63 3.93 -8.69 8.20
N LEU A 64 4.63 -8.76 9.35
CA LEU A 64 4.50 -7.79 10.44
C LEU A 64 5.04 -6.42 10.04
N ILE A 65 4.15 -5.45 9.85
CA ILE A 65 4.48 -4.02 9.86
C ILE A 65 3.47 -3.33 10.76
N ASP A 66 3.93 -2.88 11.92
CA ASP A 66 3.16 -1.95 12.74
C ASP A 66 3.28 -0.55 12.11
N ILE A 67 2.33 -0.22 11.23
CA ILE A 67 2.24 1.12 10.62
C ILE A 67 1.69 2.19 11.61
N HIS A 68 1.29 1.79 12.82
CA HIS A 68 0.72 2.68 13.83
C HIS A 68 1.73 3.22 14.84
N GLN A 69 3.02 2.94 14.70
CA GLN A 69 4.02 3.51 15.61
C GLN A 69 4.26 4.98 15.27
N ARG A 70 3.78 5.83 16.19
CA ARG A 70 4.19 7.22 16.38
C ARG A 70 5.68 7.31 16.69
#